data_AF-A0A0D2Y3H9-F1
#
_entry.id   AF-A0A0D2Y3H9-F1
#
_cell.length_a   1.000
_cell.length_b   1.000
_cell.length_c   1.000
_cell.angle_alpha   90.00
_cell.angle_beta   90.00
_cell.angle_gamma   90.00
#
_symmetry.space_group_name_H-M   'P 1'
#
loop_
_entity.id
_entity.type
_entity.pdbx_description
1 polymer ?
#
loop_
_entity_poly.entity_id
_entity_poly.type
_entity_poly.pdbx_seq_one_letter_code
_entity_poly.pdbx_strand_id
1 'polypeptide(L)'
;MAIYAVSARFASPDVLGGPASSKPFAQFAMNLNQGSDLTMDELKASLLLYVYEMSETVRWDTVAEIARITRMAELYYALHFDSRPGEPRKASTFDDGMSLRSQEREISSGLAAEEWNSVWWCIYSLDTSCSAVA
;
A
#
# COMPACT_ATOMS: atom_id res chain seq x y z
N MET A 1 -10.83 5.99 2.74
CA MET A 1 -11.12 6.35 4.14
C MET A 1 -9.85 6.57 4.95
N ALA A 2 -8.85 5.70 4.84
CA ALA A 2 -7.52 5.93 5.42
C ALA A 2 -6.89 7.28 5.03
N ILE A 3 -7.03 7.71 3.76
CA ILE A 3 -6.60 9.05 3.32
C ILE A 3 -7.26 10.15 4.15
N TYR A 4 -8.58 10.11 4.34
CA TYR A 4 -9.29 11.10 5.16
C TYR A 4 -8.83 11.09 6.62
N ALA A 5 -8.52 9.92 7.19
CA ALA A 5 -7.99 9.83 8.55
C ALA A 5 -6.65 10.56 8.68
N VAL A 6 -5.70 10.29 7.78
CA VAL A 6 -4.38 10.94 7.77
C VAL A 6 -4.51 12.43 7.45
N SER A 7 -5.26 12.80 6.40
CA SER A 7 -5.45 14.20 6.01
C SER A 7 -6.08 15.03 7.13
N ALA A 8 -7.13 14.53 7.79
CA ALA A 8 -7.76 15.23 8.92
C ALA A 8 -6.82 15.33 10.13
N ARG A 9 -5.90 14.38 10.30
CA ARG A 9 -4.93 14.37 11.41
C ARG A 9 -3.83 15.41 11.24
N PHE A 10 -3.35 15.62 10.02
CA PHE A 10 -2.21 16.51 9.73
C PHE A 10 -2.63 17.86 9.14
N ALA A 11 -3.89 18.07 8.81
CA ALA A 11 -4.37 19.37 8.34
C ALA A 11 -4.36 20.41 9.48
N SER A 12 -4.06 21.67 9.12
CA SER A 12 -4.12 22.78 10.06
C SER A 12 -5.57 23.00 10.53
N PRO A 13 -5.80 23.32 11.82
CA PRO A 13 -7.12 23.70 12.34
C PRO A 13 -7.80 24.81 11.53
N ASP A 14 -7.02 25.72 10.95
CA ASP A 14 -7.50 26.84 10.13
C ASP A 14 -8.14 26.37 8.81
N VAL A 15 -7.63 25.26 8.25
CA VAL A 15 -8.13 24.67 7.00
C VAL A 15 -9.41 23.87 7.25
N LEU A 16 -9.55 23.30 8.45
CA LEU A 16 -10.64 22.41 8.81
C LEU A 16 -11.84 23.15 9.44
N GLY A 17 -11.72 24.46 9.69
CA GLY A 17 -12.76 25.26 10.33
C GLY A 17 -12.99 24.88 11.79
N GLY A 18 -11.99 24.29 12.44
CA GLY A 18 -12.08 23.73 13.80
C GLY A 18 -11.33 22.39 13.92
N PRO A 19 -11.34 21.76 15.11
CA PRO A 19 -10.73 20.45 15.29
C PRO A 19 -11.55 19.38 14.54
N ALA A 20 -11.07 18.97 13.36
CA ALA A 20 -11.65 17.80 12.68
C ALA A 20 -11.25 16.53 13.43
N SER A 21 -12.23 15.71 13.79
CA SER A 21 -11.95 14.39 14.36
C SER A 21 -11.55 13.43 13.25
N SER A 22 -10.29 13.02 13.22
CA SER A 22 -9.75 12.00 12.30
C SER A 22 -10.15 10.57 12.68
N LYS A 23 -10.50 10.36 13.95
CA LYS A 23 -10.82 9.05 14.55
C LYS A 23 -11.97 8.29 13.87
N PRO A 24 -13.11 8.91 13.48
CA PRO A 24 -14.19 8.20 12.79
C PRO A 24 -13.76 7.64 11.43
N PHE A 25 -12.90 8.37 10.70
CA PHE A 25 -12.38 7.91 9.40
C PHE A 25 -11.44 6.71 9.57
N ALA A 26 -10.61 6.71 10.61
CA ALA A 26 -9.73 5.60 10.93
C ALA A 26 -10.52 4.34 11.31
N GLN A 27 -11.49 4.47 12.22
CA GLN A 27 -12.35 3.36 12.64
C GLN A 27 -13.13 2.75 11.47
N PHE A 28 -13.68 3.60 10.60
CA PHE A 28 -14.42 3.13 9.43
C PHE A 28 -13.51 2.40 8.43
N ALA A 29 -12.29 2.89 8.21
CA ALA A 29 -11.31 2.22 7.36
C ALA A 29 -10.88 0.86 7.93
N MET A 30 -10.63 0.76 9.24
CA MET A 30 -10.28 -0.50 9.89
C MET A 30 -11.38 -1.56 9.78
N ASN A 31 -12.65 -1.14 9.88
CA ASN A 31 -13.79 -2.05 9.79
C ASN A 31 -14.07 -2.52 8.35
N LEU A 32 -13.68 -1.74 7.34
CA LEU A 32 -13.83 -2.11 5.93
C LEU A 32 -12.87 -3.23 5.49
N ASN A 33 -11.71 -3.34 6.15
CA ASN A 33 -10.64 -4.26 5.73
C ASN A 33 -10.83 -5.69 6.29
N GLN A 34 -11.97 -6.00 6.92
CA GLN A 34 -12.25 -7.35 7.42
C GLN A 34 -12.68 -8.26 6.27
N GLY A 35 -11.73 -9.06 5.78
CA GLY A 35 -11.98 -10.12 4.77
C GLY A 35 -11.79 -9.68 3.32
N SER A 36 -11.07 -8.59 3.05
CA SER A 36 -10.69 -8.17 1.70
C SER A 36 -9.56 -9.02 1.12
N ASP A 37 -9.53 -9.15 -0.21
CA ASP A 37 -8.38 -9.70 -0.93
C ASP A 37 -7.16 -8.79 -0.75
N LEU A 38 -5.97 -9.38 -0.70
CA LEU A 38 -4.71 -8.63 -0.63
C LEU A 38 -4.47 -7.90 -1.95
N THR A 39 -4.74 -6.60 -1.96
CA THR A 39 -4.55 -5.71 -3.11
C THR A 39 -3.56 -4.58 -2.80
N MET A 40 -3.10 -3.87 -3.82
CA MET A 40 -2.27 -2.68 -3.64
C MET A 40 -2.95 -1.62 -2.78
N ASP A 41 -4.26 -1.43 -2.95
CA ASP A 41 -5.01 -0.44 -2.18
C ASP A 41 -5.16 -0.83 -0.71
N GLU A 42 -5.23 -2.14 -0.43
CA GLU A 42 -5.19 -2.67 0.94
C GLU A 42 -3.85 -2.38 1.61
N LEU A 43 -2.73 -2.54 0.89
CA LEU A 43 -1.40 -2.17 1.39
C LEU A 43 -1.29 -0.68 1.69
N LYS A 44 -1.72 0.18 0.74
CA LYS A 44 -1.72 1.63 0.93
C LYS A 44 -2.61 2.05 2.10
N ALA A 45 -3.79 1.45 2.22
CA ALA A 45 -4.72 1.74 3.31
C ALA A 45 -4.11 1.35 4.67
N SER A 46 -3.53 0.15 4.77
CA SER A 46 -2.82 -0.32 5.97
C SER A 46 -1.67 0.61 6.35
N LEU A 47 -0.85 1.01 5.37
CA LEU A 47 0.25 1.96 5.58
C LEU A 47 -0.23 3.34 6.08
N LEU A 48 -1.32 3.86 5.52
CA LEU A 48 -1.90 5.15 5.95
C LEU A 48 -2.47 5.06 7.36
N LEU A 49 -3.16 3.98 7.71
CA LEU A 49 -3.67 3.77 9.06
C LEU A 49 -2.54 3.62 10.07
N TYR A 50 -1.46 2.94 9.70
CA TYR A 50 -0.25 2.85 10.50
C TYR A 50 0.36 4.23 10.81
N VAL A 51 0.49 5.09 9.79
CA VAL A 51 0.97 6.47 9.97
C VAL A 51 0.04 7.28 10.87
N TYR A 52 -1.27 7.10 10.72
CA TYR A 52 -2.25 7.72 11.61
C TYR A 52 -2.05 7.29 13.07
N GLU A 53 -1.92 5.99 13.34
CA GLU A 53 -1.72 5.46 14.70
C GLU A 53 -0.41 5.94 15.32
N MET A 54 0.71 5.87 14.60
CA MET A 54 1.99 6.41 15.05
C MET A 54 1.91 7.88 15.44
N SER A 55 1.11 8.66 14.72
CA SER A 55 0.93 10.09 15.00
C SER A 55 0.15 10.36 16.28
N GLU A 56 -0.65 9.41 16.77
CA GLU A 56 -1.34 9.54 18.05
C GLU A 56 -0.43 9.11 19.20
N THR A 57 0.11 7.89 19.12
CA THR A 57 1.00 7.35 20.15
C THR A 57 1.81 6.20 19.58
N VAL A 58 3.13 6.26 19.70
CA VAL A 58 4.00 5.13 19.38
C VAL A 58 3.94 4.10 20.52
N ARG A 59 3.37 2.93 20.23
CA ARG A 59 3.27 1.80 21.17
C ARG A 59 3.96 0.57 20.57
N TRP A 60 4.26 -0.42 21.39
CA TRP A 60 4.73 -1.74 20.92
C TRP A 60 3.75 -2.39 19.92
N ASP A 61 2.45 -2.15 20.11
CA ASP A 61 1.40 -2.58 19.17
C ASP A 61 1.65 -2.03 17.76
N THR A 62 2.08 -0.77 17.67
CA THR A 62 2.45 -0.09 16.42
C THR A 62 3.72 -0.74 15.82
N VAL A 63 4.75 -1.01 16.63
CA VAL A 63 5.95 -1.72 16.14
C VAL A 63 5.62 -3.14 15.63
N ALA A 64 4.65 -3.83 16.22
CA ALA A 64 4.20 -5.13 15.70
C ALA A 64 3.41 -4.98 14.38
N GLU A 65 2.65 -3.89 14.24
CA GLU A 65 1.82 -3.62 13.07
C GLU A 65 2.65 -3.36 11.80
N ILE A 66 3.80 -2.69 11.90
CA ILE A 66 4.68 -2.51 10.72
C ILE A 66 5.23 -3.85 10.21
N ALA A 67 5.56 -4.79 11.09
CA ALA A 67 6.00 -6.13 10.69
C ALA A 67 4.88 -6.89 9.96
N ARG A 68 3.62 -6.72 10.40
CA ARG A 68 2.44 -7.28 9.71
C ARG A 68 2.30 -6.70 8.30
N ILE A 69 2.46 -5.39 8.15
CA ILE A 69 2.38 -4.69 6.86
C ILE A 69 3.52 -5.12 5.93
N THR A 70 4.76 -5.22 6.44
CA THR A 70 5.90 -5.76 5.70
C THR A 70 5.59 -7.16 5.18
N ARG A 71 5.02 -8.03 6.02
CA ARG A 71 4.63 -9.38 5.61
C ARG A 71 3.54 -9.38 4.52
N MET A 72 2.55 -8.49 4.60
CA MET A 72 1.55 -8.33 3.54
C MET A 72 2.19 -7.92 2.22
N ALA A 73 3.16 -7.00 2.26
CA ALA A 73 3.83 -6.51 1.07
C ALA A 73 4.65 -7.62 0.39
N GLU A 74 5.38 -8.43 1.17
CA GLU A 74 6.08 -9.61 0.64
C GLU A 74 5.13 -10.61 -0.03
N LEU A 75 3.97 -10.88 0.58
CA LEU A 75 2.94 -11.76 0.01
C LEU A 75 2.38 -11.18 -1.29
N TYR A 76 2.10 -9.88 -1.32
CA TYR A 76 1.64 -9.20 -2.53
C TYR A 76 2.68 -9.29 -3.65
N TYR A 77 3.96 -9.09 -3.34
CA TYR A 77 5.04 -9.25 -4.30
C TYR A 77 5.09 -10.66 -4.89
N ALA A 78 5.03 -11.68 -4.03
CA ALA A 78 5.04 -13.08 -4.44
C ALA A 78 3.85 -13.46 -5.34
N LEU A 79 2.68 -12.86 -5.11
CA LEU A 79 1.47 -13.11 -5.90
C LEU A 79 1.47 -12.42 -7.27
N HIS A 80 2.07 -11.22 -7.36
CA HIS A 80 1.91 -10.35 -8.54
C HIS A 80 3.16 -10.19 -9.39
N PHE A 81 4.36 -10.36 -8.82
CA PHE A 81 5.63 -10.09 -9.50
C PHE A 81 6.56 -11.30 -9.55
N ASP A 82 6.47 -12.22 -8.59
CA ASP A 82 7.24 -13.47 -8.61
C ASP A 82 6.59 -14.51 -9.54
N SER A 83 6.60 -14.19 -10.85
CA SER A 83 6.30 -15.17 -11.88
C SER A 83 7.43 -16.20 -11.88
N ARG A 84 7.20 -17.38 -11.29
CA ARG A 84 8.14 -18.50 -11.40
C ARG A 84 8.57 -18.67 -12.87
N PRO A 85 9.87 -18.66 -13.19
CA PRO A 85 10.35 -18.89 -14.54
C PRO A 85 10.06 -20.36 -14.89
N GLY A 86 8.92 -20.62 -15.52
CA GLY A 86 8.49 -21.99 -15.81
C GLY A 86 7.11 -22.13 -16.42
N GLU A 87 6.22 -21.14 -16.29
CA GLU A 87 4.97 -21.18 -17.06
C GLU A 87 5.23 -20.73 -18.50
N PRO A 88 4.91 -21.56 -19.50
CA PRO A 88 5.10 -21.18 -20.89
C PRO A 88 4.15 -20.02 -21.17
N ARG A 89 4.71 -18.81 -21.30
CA ARG A 89 4.07 -17.76 -22.09
C ARG A 89 3.72 -18.42 -23.41
N LYS A 90 2.43 -18.68 -23.65
CA LYS A 90 1.95 -19.09 -24.97
C LYS A 90 2.51 -18.07 -25.94
N ALA A 91 3.53 -18.48 -26.67
CA ALA A 91 4.05 -17.73 -27.80
C ALA A 91 2.90 -17.68 -28.81
N SER A 92 2.08 -16.64 -28.73
CA SER A 92 1.22 -16.27 -29.84
C SER A 92 2.16 -15.79 -30.92
N THR A 93 2.34 -16.68 -31.90
CA THR A 93 2.86 -16.48 -33.25
C THR A 93 2.97 -15.01 -33.65
N PHE A 94 4.18 -14.66 -34.11
CA PHE A 94 4.49 -13.51 -34.94
C PHE A 94 3.30 -13.13 -35.84
N ASP A 95 2.69 -11.99 -35.55
CA ASP A 95 1.99 -11.20 -36.54
C ASP A 95 2.51 -9.76 -36.41
N ASP A 96 2.96 -9.22 -37.53
CA ASP A 96 3.77 -8.03 -37.66
C ASP A 96 2.84 -6.81 -37.56
N GLY A 97 2.49 -6.47 -36.32
CA GLY A 97 1.62 -5.35 -36.01
C GLY A 97 1.66 -5.13 -34.51
N MET A 98 2.52 -4.21 -34.07
CA MET A 98 2.60 -3.78 -32.67
C MET A 98 1.20 -3.35 -32.21
N SER A 99 0.48 -4.28 -31.58
CA SER A 99 -0.90 -4.08 -31.16
C SER A 99 -0.88 -3.01 -30.07
N LEU A 100 -1.69 -1.98 -30.20
CA LEU A 100 -1.88 -0.96 -29.16
C LEU A 100 -2.14 -1.61 -27.78
N ARG A 101 -2.77 -2.80 -27.77
CA ARG A 101 -3.01 -3.60 -26.55
C ARG A 101 -1.75 -4.19 -25.90
N SER A 102 -0.71 -4.52 -26.67
CA SER A 102 0.58 -4.95 -26.12
C SER A 102 1.33 -3.78 -25.48
N GLN A 103 1.29 -2.61 -26.12
CA GLN A 103 1.91 -1.40 -25.58
C GLN A 103 1.17 -0.90 -24.33
N GLU A 104 -0.16 -0.89 -24.32
CA GLU A 104 -0.97 -0.57 -23.14
C GLU A 104 -0.70 -1.52 -21.97
N ARG A 105 -0.52 -2.82 -22.24
CA ARG A 105 -0.20 -3.81 -21.21
C ARG A 105 1.21 -3.61 -20.65
N GLU A 106 2.18 -3.25 -21.48
CA GLU A 106 3.55 -2.94 -21.05
C GLU A 106 3.61 -1.64 -20.22
N ILE A 107 2.90 -0.59 -20.65
CA ILE A 107 2.75 0.67 -19.91
C ILE A 107 2.05 0.41 -18.57
N SER A 108 0.95 -0.35 -18.56
CA SER A 108 0.22 -0.71 -17.34
C SER A 108 1.07 -1.56 -16.38
N SER A 109 1.88 -2.48 -16.90
CA SER A 109 2.84 -3.26 -16.11
C SER A 109 3.95 -2.40 -15.54
N GLY A 110 4.46 -1.41 -16.31
CA GLY A 110 5.46 -0.46 -15.85
C GLY A 110 4.93 0.43 -14.72
N LEU A 111 3.74 0.99 -14.88
CA LEU A 111 3.08 1.79 -13.85
C LEU A 111 2.80 0.99 -12.57
N ALA A 112 2.37 -0.27 -12.69
CA ALA A 112 2.15 -1.14 -11.54
C ALA A 112 3.46 -1.46 -10.79
N ALA A 113 4.57 -1.64 -11.52
CA ALA A 113 5.89 -1.86 -10.93
C ALA A 113 6.43 -0.59 -10.25
N GLU A 114 6.24 0.59 -10.84
CA GLU A 114 6.61 1.86 -10.23
C GLU A 114 5.80 2.14 -8.96
N GLU A 115 4.48 1.91 -9.01
CA GLU A 115 3.61 2.06 -7.84
C GLU A 115 4.02 1.11 -6.71
N TRP A 116 4.27 -0.17 -7.04
CA TRP A 116 4.81 -1.15 -6.09
C TRP A 116 6.12 -0.68 -5.47
N ASN A 117 7.09 -0.24 -6.28
CA ASN A 117 8.37 0.23 -5.79
C ASN A 117 8.20 1.39 -4.79
N SER A 118 7.32 2.34 -5.11
CA SER A 118 7.05 3.48 -4.24
C SER A 118 6.45 3.05 -2.89
N VAL A 119 5.45 2.16 -2.91
CA VAL A 119 4.84 1.61 -1.70
C VAL A 119 5.83 0.79 -0.88
N TRP A 120 6.62 -0.07 -1.53
CA TRP A 120 7.64 -0.89 -0.88
C TRP A 120 8.69 -0.05 -0.16
N TRP A 121 9.20 1.00 -0.80
CA TRP A 121 10.19 1.88 -0.17
C TRP A 121 9.63 2.63 1.04
N CYS A 122 8.36 3.03 1.01
CA CYS A 122 7.69 3.61 2.18
C CYS A 122 7.63 2.61 3.35
N ILE A 123 7.20 1.36 3.08
CA ILE A 123 7.11 0.30 4.09
C ILE A 123 8.50 0.00 4.67
N TYR A 124 9.48 -0.26 3.81
CA TYR A 124 10.85 -0.56 4.21
C TYR A 124 11.47 0.54 5.08
N SER A 125 11.24 1.81 4.73
CA SER A 125 11.77 2.95 5.49
C SER A 125 11.16 3.05 6.89
N LEU A 126 9.85 2.80 7.00
CA LEU A 126 9.15 2.79 8.29
C LEU A 126 9.56 1.59 9.14
N ASP A 127 9.65 0.40 8.55
CA ASP A 127 10.09 -0.83 9.22
C ASP A 127 11.50 -0.68 9.79
N THR A 128 12.41 -0.12 8.99
CA THR A 128 13.78 0.21 9.43
C THR A 128 13.77 1.21 10.59
N SER A 129 12.94 2.25 10.51
CA SER A 129 12.84 3.27 11.56
C SER A 129 12.31 2.69 12.87
N CYS A 130 11.33 1.79 12.81
CA CYS A 130 10.78 1.12 13.99
C CYS A 130 11.77 0.12 14.58
N SER A 131 12.47 -0.63 13.74
CA SER A 131 13.52 -1.57 14.16
C SER A 131 14.69 -0.87 14.84
N ALA A 132 15.02 0.37 14.47
CA ALA A 132 16.06 1.16 15.13
C ALA A 132 15.65 1.67 16.53
N VAL A 133 14.35 1.72 16.83
CA VAL A 133 13.80 2.17 18.12
C VAL A 133 13.57 1.01 19.09
N ALA A 134 13.47 -0.23 18.58
CA ALA A 134 13.26 -1.46 19.35
C ALA A 134 14.56 -1.99 19.98
#